data_AF-A0A971M6L5-F1
#
_entry.id   AF-A0A971M6L5-F1
#
_cell.length_a   1.000
_cell.length_b   1.000
_cell.length_c   1.000
_cell.angle_alpha   90.00
_cell.angle_beta   90.00
_cell.angle_gamma   90.00
#
_symmetry.space_group_name_H-M   'P 1'
#
loop_
_entity.id
_entity.type
_entity.pdbx_description
1 polymer ?
#
loop_
_entity_poly.entity_id
_entity_poly.type
_entity_poly.pdbx_seq_one_letter_code
_entity_poly.pdbx_strand_id
1 'polypeptide(L)'
;MRKTVHTRDVKKRWFGLAALLVGLALMCAACSTTYRAYARGMFDGKAALQRGDYDGARRNFEMAHQNEKEPIPLTYLAIVEYRVNNMEKAERLIREAETMEGHGYYYLRALGYKALILLRRDRNEGLEALGGYVTAYGRSDPLMTINDVEAMRRSGEINMERLEKFVEEQVSWYERDVEQYLATGTGYYDGKGFGGPFQFEGGILFR
;
A
#
# COMPACT_ATOMS: atom_id res chain seq x y z
N MET A 1 23.39 -29.99 -52.53
CA MET A 1 22.23 -29.06 -52.56
C MET A 1 22.49 -27.91 -51.59
N ARG A 2 22.85 -26.72 -52.08
CA ARG A 2 23.01 -25.50 -51.26
C ARG A 2 21.64 -24.83 -51.11
N LYS A 3 21.11 -24.74 -49.88
CA LYS A 3 19.93 -23.92 -49.58
C LYS A 3 20.35 -22.46 -49.66
N THR A 4 19.91 -21.76 -50.70
CA THR A 4 20.01 -20.31 -50.83
C THR A 4 19.09 -19.66 -49.79
N VAL A 5 19.67 -19.15 -48.71
CA VAL A 5 18.93 -18.31 -47.76
C VAL A 5 18.62 -17.00 -48.49
N HIS A 6 17.35 -16.78 -48.83
CA HIS A 6 16.92 -15.54 -49.46
C HIS A 6 17.11 -14.37 -48.47
N THR A 7 17.88 -13.36 -48.89
CA THR A 7 18.11 -12.09 -48.17
C THR A 7 16.82 -11.37 -47.75
N ARG A 8 15.69 -11.69 -48.39
CA ARG A 8 14.34 -11.22 -48.05
C ARG A 8 13.83 -11.75 -46.70
N ASP A 9 14.14 -13.00 -46.34
CA ASP A 9 13.71 -13.60 -45.06
C ASP A 9 14.53 -13.08 -43.87
N VAL A 10 15.81 -12.78 -44.09
CA VAL A 10 16.66 -12.15 -43.09
C VAL A 10 16.10 -10.76 -42.77
N LYS A 11 15.86 -9.90 -43.77
CA LYS A 11 15.29 -8.55 -43.54
C LYS A 11 13.97 -8.60 -42.78
N LYS A 12 13.03 -9.50 -43.14
CA LYS A 12 11.74 -9.64 -42.42
C LYS A 12 11.93 -10.05 -40.94
N ARG A 13 12.85 -10.95 -40.62
CA ARG A 13 13.15 -11.33 -39.23
C ARG A 13 13.77 -10.18 -38.44
N TRP A 14 14.66 -9.40 -39.05
CA TRP A 14 15.25 -8.20 -38.42
C TRP A 14 14.21 -7.10 -38.20
N PHE A 15 13.29 -6.87 -39.14
CA PHE A 15 12.18 -5.93 -38.97
C PHE A 15 11.20 -6.38 -37.87
N GLY A 16 10.88 -7.67 -37.78
CA GLY A 16 10.06 -8.22 -36.70
C GLY A 16 10.72 -8.11 -35.33
N LEU A 17 12.03 -8.37 -35.25
CA LEU A 17 12.79 -8.22 -34.01
C LEU A 17 12.90 -6.74 -33.58
N ALA A 18 13.14 -5.83 -34.52
CA ALA A 18 13.20 -4.40 -34.25
C ALA A 18 11.84 -3.83 -33.79
N ALA A 19 10.74 -4.25 -34.43
CA ALA A 19 9.39 -3.86 -34.00
C ALA A 19 9.05 -4.39 -32.60
N LEU A 20 9.46 -5.62 -32.28
CA LEU A 20 9.28 -6.19 -30.95
C LEU A 20 10.11 -5.44 -29.89
N LEU A 21 11.37 -5.11 -30.19
CA LEU A 21 12.23 -4.34 -29.28
C LEU A 21 11.73 -2.90 -29.08
N VAL A 22 11.23 -2.24 -30.12
CA VAL A 22 10.61 -0.90 -30.02
C VAL A 22 9.30 -0.96 -29.23
N GLY A 23 8.46 -1.97 -29.47
CA GLY A 23 7.23 -2.18 -28.70
C GLY A 23 7.52 -2.43 -27.21
N LEU A 24 8.54 -3.23 -26.90
CA LEU A 24 8.99 -3.47 -25.53
C LEU A 24 9.53 -2.19 -24.87
N ALA A 25 10.36 -1.42 -25.59
CA ALA A 25 10.90 -0.16 -25.09
C ALA A 25 9.79 0.87 -24.80
N LEU A 26 8.77 0.96 -25.66
CA LEU A 26 7.61 1.82 -25.43
C LEU A 26 6.78 1.38 -24.23
N MET A 27 6.57 0.07 -24.04
CA MET A 27 5.90 -0.47 -22.85
C MET A 27 6.68 -0.16 -21.56
N CYS A 28 8.00 -0.37 -21.56
CA CYS A 28 8.85 -0.06 -20.40
C CYS A 28 8.85 1.45 -20.07
N ALA A 29 8.88 2.31 -21.08
CA ALA A 29 8.83 3.76 -20.88
C ALA A 29 7.46 4.24 -20.36
N ALA A 30 6.36 3.65 -20.84
CA ALA A 30 5.02 3.96 -20.36
C ALA A 30 4.84 3.54 -18.89
N CYS A 31 5.21 2.31 -18.54
CA CYS A 31 5.16 1.79 -17.16
C CYS A 31 6.03 2.61 -16.20
N SER A 32 7.21 3.06 -16.63
CA SER A 32 8.05 3.96 -15.84
C SER A 32 7.39 5.33 -15.59
N THR A 33 6.62 5.83 -16.55
CA THR A 33 5.96 7.14 -16.46
C THR A 33 4.74 7.10 -15.56
N THR A 34 3.89 6.07 -15.70
CA THR A 34 2.70 5.88 -14.84
C THR A 34 3.10 5.66 -13.39
N TYR A 35 4.09 4.79 -13.16
CA TYR A 35 4.58 4.53 -11.81
C TYR A 35 5.19 5.78 -11.16
N ARG A 36 5.92 6.60 -11.92
CA ARG A 36 6.48 7.86 -11.41
C ARG A 36 5.38 8.85 -11.03
N ALA A 37 4.30 8.93 -11.82
CA ALA A 37 3.16 9.78 -11.50
C ALA A 37 2.42 9.29 -10.25
N TYR A 38 2.24 7.98 -10.11
CA TYR A 38 1.74 7.34 -8.90
C TYR A 38 2.60 7.66 -7.67
N ALA A 39 3.91 7.45 -7.74
CA ALA A 39 4.82 7.65 -6.62
C ALA A 39 4.81 9.12 -6.15
N ARG A 40 4.77 10.06 -7.10
CA ARG A 40 4.62 11.49 -6.79
C ARG A 40 3.28 11.80 -6.15
N GLY A 41 2.17 11.31 -6.72
CA GLY A 41 0.83 11.51 -6.15
C GLY A 41 0.71 10.94 -4.73
N MET A 42 1.29 9.76 -4.47
CA MET A 42 1.35 9.20 -3.13
C MET A 42 2.16 10.06 -2.16
N PHE A 43 3.34 10.53 -2.57
CA PHE A 43 4.21 11.38 -1.75
C PHE A 43 3.54 12.73 -1.42
N ASP A 44 3.07 13.45 -2.44
CA ASP A 44 2.45 14.76 -2.30
C ASP A 44 1.12 14.67 -1.55
N GLY A 45 0.35 13.59 -1.77
CA GLY A 45 -0.90 13.31 -1.07
C GLY A 45 -0.69 13.06 0.43
N LYS A 46 0.28 12.23 0.82
CA LYS A 46 0.63 12.02 2.23
C LYS A 46 1.08 13.31 2.89
N ALA A 47 1.90 14.11 2.22
CA ALA A 47 2.36 15.40 2.73
C ALA A 47 1.22 16.42 2.90
N ALA A 48 0.26 16.47 1.97
CA ALA A 48 -0.93 17.31 2.08
C ALA A 48 -1.84 16.86 3.24
N LEU A 49 -2.06 15.55 3.37
CA LEU A 49 -2.84 14.98 4.47
C LEU A 49 -2.26 15.33 5.84
N GLN A 50 -0.95 15.22 6.00
CA GLN A 50 -0.25 15.60 7.25
C GLN A 50 -0.42 17.08 7.62
N ARG A 51 -0.53 17.97 6.62
CA ARG A 51 -0.78 19.40 6.83
C ARG A 51 -2.26 19.75 7.02
N GLY A 52 -3.17 18.78 6.91
CA GLY A 52 -4.61 19.02 6.94
C GLY A 52 -5.18 19.61 5.64
N ASP A 53 -4.41 19.65 4.55
CA ASP A 53 -4.90 20.04 3.22
C ASP A 53 -5.62 18.85 2.58
N TYR A 54 -6.86 18.63 3.00
CA TYR A 54 -7.66 17.48 2.58
C TYR A 54 -8.02 17.52 1.09
N ASP A 55 -8.21 18.70 0.51
CA ASP A 55 -8.50 18.84 -0.92
C ASP A 55 -7.26 18.56 -1.78
N GLY A 56 -6.09 19.05 -1.35
CA GLY A 56 -4.81 18.70 -1.96
C GLY A 56 -4.50 17.20 -1.84
N ALA A 57 -4.74 16.62 -0.67
CA ALA A 57 -4.58 15.18 -0.45
C ALA A 57 -5.47 14.37 -1.39
N ARG A 58 -6.76 14.71 -1.47
CA ARG A 58 -7.74 14.04 -2.34
C ARG A 58 -7.28 14.04 -3.80
N ARG A 59 -6.94 15.21 -4.35
CA ARG A 59 -6.50 15.34 -5.76
C ARG A 59 -5.28 14.47 -6.05
N ASN A 60 -4.30 14.45 -5.15
CA ASN A 60 -3.06 13.70 -5.32
C ASN A 60 -3.28 12.18 -5.26
N PHE A 61 -4.12 11.69 -4.33
CA PHE A 61 -4.44 10.27 -4.24
C PHE A 61 -5.35 9.80 -5.39
N GLU A 62 -6.31 10.62 -5.84
CA GLU A 62 -7.11 10.33 -7.04
C GLU A 62 -6.21 10.21 -8.27
N MET A 63 -5.26 11.14 -8.45
CA MET A 63 -4.27 11.06 -9.52
C MET A 63 -3.42 9.78 -9.39
N ALA A 64 -2.97 9.42 -8.20
CA ALA A 64 -2.20 8.20 -7.99
C ALA A 64 -3.00 6.95 -8.39
N HIS A 65 -4.27 6.84 -7.95
CA HIS A 65 -5.15 5.72 -8.30
C HIS A 65 -5.54 5.68 -9.79
N GLN A 66 -5.56 6.83 -10.47
CA GLN A 66 -5.81 6.87 -11.91
C GLN A 66 -4.62 6.33 -12.71
N ASN A 67 -3.39 6.56 -12.24
CA ASN A 67 -2.17 6.12 -12.90
C ASN A 67 -1.85 4.64 -12.59
N GLU A 68 -2.02 4.22 -11.34
CA GLU A 68 -1.84 2.83 -10.92
C GLU A 68 -3.06 2.40 -10.11
N LYS A 69 -3.74 1.34 -10.58
CA LYS A 69 -4.99 0.83 -10.00
C LYS A 69 -4.71 0.00 -8.76
N GLU A 70 -4.12 0.63 -7.76
CA GLU A 70 -3.67 0.03 -6.51
C GLU A 70 -4.63 0.36 -5.34
N PRO A 71 -4.72 -0.51 -4.32
CA PRO A 71 -5.58 -0.29 -3.15
C PRO A 71 -5.06 0.81 -2.21
N ILE A 72 -3.76 1.10 -2.24
CA ILE A 72 -3.12 2.02 -1.30
C ILE A 72 -3.69 3.45 -1.47
N PRO A 73 -3.74 4.05 -2.68
CA PRO A 73 -4.43 5.32 -2.89
C PRO A 73 -5.88 5.36 -2.40
N LEU A 74 -6.66 4.30 -2.60
CA LEU A 74 -8.04 4.22 -2.15
C LEU A 74 -8.14 4.22 -0.62
N THR A 75 -7.22 3.52 0.05
CA THR A 75 -7.10 3.55 1.51
C THR A 75 -6.88 4.98 2.00
N TYR A 76 -5.94 5.71 1.38
CA TYR A 76 -5.69 7.10 1.75
C TYR A 76 -6.83 8.06 1.40
N LEU A 77 -7.57 7.81 0.31
CA LEU A 77 -8.81 8.55 0.02
C LEU A 77 -9.86 8.29 1.10
N ALA A 78 -10.01 7.05 1.57
CA ALA A 78 -10.92 6.73 2.67
C ALA A 78 -10.52 7.48 3.96
N ILE A 79 -9.22 7.60 4.25
CA ILE A 79 -8.71 8.40 5.36
C ILE A 79 -9.11 9.87 5.21
N VAL A 80 -8.90 10.46 4.03
CA VAL A 80 -9.28 11.85 3.76
C VAL A 80 -10.77 12.06 4.01
N GLU A 81 -11.63 11.19 3.46
CA GLU A 81 -13.08 11.28 3.63
C GLU A 81 -13.51 11.06 5.09
N TYR A 82 -12.83 10.16 5.82
CA TYR A 82 -13.03 9.99 7.25
C TYR A 82 -12.74 11.27 8.03
N ARG A 83 -11.62 11.94 7.72
CA ARG A 83 -11.17 13.18 8.38
C ARG A 83 -12.12 14.36 8.16
N VAL A 84 -12.79 14.42 7.01
CA VAL A 84 -13.81 15.44 6.70
C VAL A 84 -15.24 14.99 7.03
N ASN A 85 -15.39 13.92 7.81
CA ASN A 85 -16.65 13.37 8.28
C ASN A 85 -17.62 12.88 7.18
N ASN A 86 -17.08 12.48 6.02
CA ASN A 86 -17.83 11.88 4.92
C ASN A 86 -17.80 10.34 5.01
N MET A 87 -18.52 9.80 6.00
CA MET A 87 -18.44 8.37 6.36
C MET A 87 -18.90 7.42 5.24
N GLU A 88 -19.94 7.77 4.49
CA GLU A 88 -20.46 6.94 3.40
C GLU A 88 -19.40 6.73 2.30
N LYS A 89 -18.73 7.82 1.91
CA LYS A 89 -17.66 7.75 0.91
C LYS A 89 -16.42 7.05 1.46
N ALA A 90 -16.06 7.29 2.72
CA ALA A 90 -14.95 6.61 3.38
C ALA A 90 -15.15 5.09 3.42
N GLU A 91 -16.36 4.63 3.79
CA GLU A 91 -16.71 3.22 3.82
C GLU A 91 -16.66 2.59 2.42
N ARG A 92 -17.21 3.26 1.41
CA ARG A 92 -17.16 2.74 0.03
C ARG A 92 -15.72 2.56 -0.45
N LEU A 93 -14.88 3.57 -0.24
CA LEU A 93 -13.47 3.53 -0.67
C LEU A 93 -12.67 2.45 0.05
N ILE A 94 -12.88 2.26 1.35
CA ILE A 94 -12.15 1.22 2.10
C ILE A 94 -12.60 -0.18 1.68
N ARG A 95 -13.91 -0.39 1.43
CA ARG A 95 -14.42 -1.67 0.90
C ARG A 95 -13.89 -1.96 -0.50
N GLU A 96 -13.81 -0.95 -1.35
CA GLU A 96 -13.22 -1.10 -2.69
C GLU A 96 -11.76 -1.52 -2.58
N ALA A 97 -10.97 -0.81 -1.75
CA ALA A 97 -9.57 -1.17 -1.50
C ALA A 97 -9.42 -2.63 -1.04
N GLU A 98 -10.24 -3.09 -0.10
CA GLU A 98 -10.19 -4.47 0.42
C GLU A 98 -10.45 -5.57 -0.61
N THR A 99 -11.16 -5.27 -1.70
CA THR A 99 -11.41 -6.25 -2.77
C THR A 99 -10.23 -6.40 -3.73
N MET A 100 -9.21 -5.56 -3.60
CA MET A 100 -8.05 -5.53 -4.49
C MET A 100 -6.87 -6.28 -3.87
N GLU A 101 -6.02 -6.86 -4.72
CA GLU A 101 -4.73 -7.38 -4.30
C GLU A 101 -3.71 -6.22 -4.17
N GLY A 102 -2.58 -6.44 -3.48
CA GLY A 102 -1.46 -5.49 -3.50
C GLY A 102 -1.37 -4.51 -2.32
N HIS A 103 -2.06 -4.77 -1.19
CA HIS A 103 -1.93 -3.90 0.00
C HIS A 103 -0.51 -3.84 0.59
N GLY A 104 0.32 -4.86 0.38
CA GLY A 104 1.66 -4.93 0.94
C GLY A 104 1.68 -4.69 2.46
N TYR A 105 2.67 -3.92 2.92
CA TYR A 105 2.77 -3.51 4.33
C TYR A 105 1.80 -2.36 4.71
N TYR A 106 0.97 -1.86 3.79
CA TYR A 106 -0.08 -0.88 4.13
C TYR A 106 -1.38 -1.54 4.61
N TYR A 107 -1.44 -2.87 4.64
CA TYR A 107 -2.65 -3.61 5.04
C TYR A 107 -3.17 -3.25 6.44
N LEU A 108 -2.28 -3.02 7.41
CA LEU A 108 -2.67 -2.62 8.77
C LEU A 108 -3.36 -1.25 8.81
N ARG A 109 -2.94 -0.31 7.94
CA ARG A 109 -3.62 0.99 7.79
C ARG A 109 -5.04 0.83 7.26
N ALA A 110 -5.24 -0.04 6.27
CA ALA A 110 -6.57 -0.31 5.74
C ALA A 110 -7.50 -0.90 6.81
N LEU A 111 -7.03 -1.90 7.56
CA LEU A 111 -7.79 -2.51 8.66
C LEU A 111 -8.12 -1.51 9.78
N GLY A 112 -7.12 -0.73 10.21
CA GLY A 112 -7.29 0.24 11.29
C GLY A 112 -8.35 1.30 10.93
N TYR A 113 -8.27 1.88 9.73
CA TYR A 113 -9.25 2.87 9.30
C TYR A 113 -10.62 2.28 8.99
N LYS A 114 -10.70 1.04 8.50
CA LYS A 114 -12.00 0.33 8.41
C LYS A 114 -12.67 0.22 9.77
N ALA A 115 -11.94 -0.19 10.81
CA ALA A 115 -12.47 -0.27 12.16
C ALA A 115 -12.98 1.09 12.64
N LEU A 116 -12.20 2.16 12.45
CA LEU A 116 -12.59 3.53 12.82
C LEU A 116 -13.85 4.01 12.08
N ILE A 117 -13.95 3.74 10.78
CA ILE A 117 -15.10 4.11 9.95
C ILE A 117 -16.35 3.35 10.41
N LEU A 118 -16.25 2.03 10.57
CA LEU A 118 -17.39 1.19 10.96
C LEU A 118 -17.86 1.50 12.37
N LEU A 119 -16.95 1.74 13.33
CA LEU A 119 -17.32 2.13 14.70
C LEU A 119 -18.16 3.41 14.77
N ARG A 120 -18.00 4.35 13.82
CA ARG A 120 -18.82 5.57 13.74
C ARG A 120 -20.22 5.31 13.13
N ARG A 121 -20.39 4.21 12.42
CA ARG A 121 -21.63 3.86 11.70
C ARG A 121 -22.45 2.80 12.44
N ASP A 122 -21.82 1.66 12.73
CA ASP A 122 -22.39 0.54 13.45
C ASP A 122 -21.37 -0.02 14.46
N ARG A 123 -21.76 -0.04 15.73
CA ARG A 123 -20.88 -0.42 16.82
C ARG A 123 -20.44 -1.88 16.73
N ASN A 124 -21.31 -2.80 16.32
CA ASN A 124 -21.01 -4.23 16.33
C ASN A 124 -20.06 -4.58 15.19
N GLU A 125 -20.36 -4.11 13.97
CA GLU A 125 -19.46 -4.26 12.82
C GLU A 125 -18.12 -3.57 13.08
N GLY A 126 -18.12 -2.41 13.74
CA GLY A 126 -16.91 -1.72 14.14
C GLY A 126 -16.04 -2.51 15.12
N LEU A 127 -16.64 -3.16 16.12
CA LEU A 127 -15.92 -4.00 17.08
C LEU A 127 -15.37 -5.29 16.43
N GLU A 128 -16.11 -5.87 15.48
CA GLU A 128 -15.64 -7.00 14.68
C GLU A 128 -14.42 -6.61 13.84
N ALA A 129 -14.52 -5.50 13.09
CA ALA A 129 -13.42 -4.97 12.29
C ALA A 129 -12.19 -4.62 13.15
N LEU A 130 -12.42 -4.06 14.35
CA LEU A 130 -11.35 -3.79 15.31
C LEU A 130 -10.64 -5.08 15.77
N GLY A 131 -11.38 -6.18 15.91
CA GLY A 131 -10.80 -7.50 16.21
C GLY A 131 -9.91 -8.02 15.09
N GLY A 132 -10.30 -7.78 13.84
CA GLY A 132 -9.48 -8.07 12.66
C GLY A 132 -8.17 -7.28 12.67
N TYR A 133 -8.24 -5.97 12.95
CA TYR A 133 -7.07 -5.11 13.11
C TYR A 133 -6.12 -5.61 14.21
N VAL A 134 -6.64 -5.87 15.42
CA VAL A 134 -5.84 -6.36 16.55
C VAL A 134 -5.15 -7.67 16.22
N THR A 135 -5.87 -8.60 15.59
CA THR A 135 -5.31 -9.91 15.21
C THR A 135 -4.18 -9.77 14.19
N ALA A 136 -4.36 -8.91 13.18
CA ALA A 136 -3.34 -8.69 12.15
C ALA A 136 -2.09 -7.98 12.72
N TYR A 137 -2.31 -6.95 13.54
CA TYR A 137 -1.23 -6.17 14.14
C TYR A 137 -0.42 -7.00 15.14
N GLY A 138 -1.09 -7.78 16.00
CA GLY A 138 -0.44 -8.66 16.98
C GLY A 138 0.43 -9.76 16.35
N ARG A 139 0.17 -10.16 15.09
CA ARG A 139 1.05 -11.08 14.34
C ARG A 139 2.29 -10.42 13.75
N SER A 140 2.26 -9.09 13.60
CA SER A 140 3.35 -8.30 13.00
C SER A 140 4.39 -7.84 14.05
N ASP A 141 4.05 -8.05 15.33
CA ASP A 141 4.65 -7.59 16.60
C ASP A 141 5.45 -6.27 16.60
N PRO A 142 4.80 -5.11 16.43
CA PRO A 142 5.37 -3.79 16.70
C PRO A 142 4.57 -2.98 17.75
N LEU A 143 5.17 -2.38 18.79
CA LEU A 143 4.52 -1.59 19.89
C LEU A 143 3.52 -2.30 20.84
N MET A 144 3.73 -2.11 22.16
CA MET A 144 2.86 -2.64 23.23
C MET A 144 1.46 -2.00 23.31
N THR A 145 1.24 -0.85 22.64
CA THR A 145 -0.04 -0.12 22.68
C THR A 145 -1.20 -0.90 22.08
N ILE A 146 -0.94 -2.00 21.36
CA ILE A 146 -2.00 -2.88 20.84
C ILE A 146 -2.83 -3.51 21.97
N ASN A 147 -2.25 -3.70 23.16
CA ASN A 147 -2.97 -4.21 24.32
C ASN A 147 -4.05 -3.25 24.81
N ASP A 148 -3.82 -1.93 24.69
CA ASP A 148 -4.84 -0.93 25.02
C ASP A 148 -6.00 -0.97 24.04
N VAL A 149 -5.71 -1.18 22.75
CA VAL A 149 -6.73 -1.33 21.70
C VAL A 149 -7.57 -2.60 21.93
N GLU A 150 -6.93 -3.71 22.27
CA GLU A 150 -7.62 -4.96 22.62
C GLU A 150 -8.48 -4.81 23.88
N ALA A 151 -8.01 -4.06 24.88
CA ALA A 151 -8.79 -3.76 26.08
C ALA A 151 -10.04 -2.92 25.78
N MET A 152 -9.92 -1.89 24.93
CA MET A 152 -11.07 -1.12 24.44
C MET A 152 -12.06 -2.02 23.69
N ARG A 153 -11.57 -2.90 22.81
CA ARG A 153 -12.42 -3.83 22.06
C ARG A 153 -13.18 -4.79 22.97
N ARG A 154 -12.50 -5.39 23.96
CA ARG A 154 -13.09 -6.38 24.89
C ARG A 154 -14.13 -5.76 25.82
N SER A 155 -13.85 -4.58 26.36
CA SER A 155 -14.79 -3.85 27.21
C SER A 155 -15.96 -3.27 26.41
N GLY A 156 -15.75 -3.00 25.12
CA GLY A 156 -16.65 -2.20 24.29
C GLY A 156 -16.58 -0.71 24.62
N GLU A 157 -15.82 -0.28 25.62
CA GLU A 157 -15.69 1.13 25.98
C GLU A 157 -14.72 1.82 25.02
N ILE A 158 -15.24 2.16 23.84
CA ILE A 158 -14.46 2.78 22.76
C ILE A 158 -14.34 4.29 22.99
N ASN A 159 -13.14 4.73 23.33
CA ASN A 159 -12.75 6.14 23.20
C ASN A 159 -12.23 6.37 21.77
N MET A 160 -13.08 6.92 20.90
CA MET A 160 -12.74 7.11 19.48
C MET A 160 -11.50 7.97 19.25
N GLU A 161 -11.33 9.06 19.99
CA GLU A 161 -10.17 9.95 19.84
C GLU A 161 -8.86 9.24 20.20
N ARG A 162 -8.86 8.48 21.30
CA ARG A 162 -7.69 7.73 21.75
C ARG A 162 -7.41 6.54 20.81
N LEU A 163 -8.45 5.83 20.38
CA LEU A 163 -8.32 4.73 19.42
C LEU A 163 -7.71 5.21 18.10
N GLU A 164 -8.17 6.34 17.59
CA GLU A 164 -7.64 6.93 16.35
C GLU A 164 -6.15 7.28 16.45
N LYS A 165 -5.72 7.83 17.61
CA LYS A 165 -4.30 8.08 17.89
C LYS A 165 -3.49 6.78 17.92
N PHE A 166 -3.99 5.74 18.57
CA PHE A 166 -3.32 4.45 18.62
C PHE A 166 -3.19 3.80 17.25
N VAL A 167 -4.27 3.78 16.46
CA VAL A 167 -4.23 3.25 15.11
C VAL A 167 -3.18 4.00 14.28
N GLU A 168 -3.17 5.33 14.30
CA GLU A 168 -2.21 6.12 13.50
C GLU A 168 -0.76 5.90 13.96
N GLU A 169 -0.51 5.84 15.27
CA GLU A 169 0.82 5.56 15.82
C GLU A 169 1.33 4.18 15.41
N GLN A 170 0.49 3.15 15.63
CA GLN A 170 0.78 1.76 15.36
C GLN A 170 1.10 1.52 13.88
N VAL A 171 0.24 2.01 12.98
CA VAL A 171 0.46 1.84 11.53
C VAL A 171 1.66 2.65 11.06
N SER A 172 1.87 3.87 11.56
CA SER A 172 3.01 4.70 11.17
C SER A 172 4.34 4.15 11.69
N TRP A 173 4.35 3.49 12.84
CA TRP A 173 5.54 2.81 13.35
C TRP A 173 5.86 1.59 12.48
N TYR A 174 4.87 0.73 12.25
CA TYR A 174 5.03 -0.45 11.41
C TYR A 174 5.50 -0.11 9.99
N GLU A 175 4.84 0.85 9.33
CA GLU A 175 5.19 1.25 7.96
C GLU A 175 6.62 1.79 7.88
N ARG A 176 7.05 2.62 8.85
CA ARG A 176 8.41 3.16 8.87
C ARG A 176 9.47 2.09 9.07
N ASP A 177 9.23 1.12 9.95
CA ASP A 177 10.19 0.05 10.21
C ASP A 177 10.33 -0.89 9.00
N VAL A 178 9.22 -1.20 8.34
CA VAL A 178 9.25 -1.96 7.08
C VAL A 178 9.94 -1.17 5.98
N GLU A 179 9.63 0.13 5.82
CA GLU A 179 10.28 0.99 4.83
C GLU A 179 11.80 1.10 5.05
N GLN A 180 12.24 1.28 6.30
CA GLN A 180 13.67 1.31 6.64
C GLN A 180 14.35 -0.02 6.27
N TYR A 181 13.73 -1.14 6.64
CA TYR A 181 14.27 -2.46 6.36
C TYR A 181 14.36 -2.72 4.85
N LEU A 182 13.31 -2.41 4.08
CA LEU A 182 13.33 -2.56 2.63
C LEU A 182 14.37 -1.65 1.96
N ALA A 183 14.62 -0.45 2.51
CA ALA A 183 15.57 0.49 1.95
C ALA A 183 17.04 0.18 2.30
N THR A 184 17.30 -0.32 3.52
CA THR A 184 18.67 -0.41 4.06
C THR A 184 19.09 -1.81 4.49
N GLY A 185 18.15 -2.76 4.61
CA GLY A 185 18.36 -4.05 5.23
C GLY A 185 18.54 -4.00 6.76
N THR A 186 18.38 -2.83 7.38
CA THR A 186 18.57 -2.63 8.83
C THR A 186 17.25 -2.27 9.52
N GLY A 187 17.18 -2.42 10.84
CA GLY A 187 16.02 -2.05 11.66
C GLY A 187 15.39 -3.25 12.36
N TYR A 188 14.13 -3.12 12.81
CA TYR A 188 13.46 -4.14 13.63
C TYR A 188 13.33 -5.51 12.95
N TYR A 189 13.24 -5.53 11.62
CA TYR A 189 13.08 -6.74 10.82
C TYR A 189 14.40 -7.36 10.32
N ASP A 190 15.56 -6.77 10.67
CA ASP A 190 16.86 -7.35 10.36
C ASP A 190 17.02 -8.74 10.99
N GLY A 191 17.46 -9.72 10.20
CA GLY A 191 17.61 -11.11 10.62
C GLY A 191 16.31 -11.86 10.93
N LYS A 192 15.13 -11.26 10.73
CA LYS A 192 13.82 -11.87 11.06
C LYS A 192 13.08 -12.51 9.89
N GLY A 193 13.73 -12.64 8.73
CA GLY A 193 13.15 -13.31 7.55
C GLY A 193 11.94 -12.58 6.93
N PHE A 194 11.69 -11.32 7.31
CA PHE A 194 10.79 -10.43 6.59
C PHE A 194 11.40 -10.25 5.20
N GLY A 195 10.74 -10.68 4.12
CA GLY A 195 11.33 -10.70 2.77
C GLY A 195 11.87 -9.34 2.36
N GLY A 196 13.19 -9.15 2.49
CA GLY A 196 13.92 -7.97 2.05
C GLY A 196 14.58 -8.24 0.70
N PRO A 197 14.97 -7.19 -0.05
CA PRO A 197 15.64 -7.35 -1.34
C PRO A 197 17.02 -8.03 -1.25
N PHE A 198 17.57 -8.21 -0.05
CA PHE A 198 18.83 -8.90 0.19
C PHE A 198 18.68 -9.94 1.30
N GLN A 199 18.50 -11.21 0.91
CA GLN A 199 18.78 -12.33 1.80
C GLN A 199 20.30 -12.53 1.82
N PHE A 200 20.96 -12.08 2.88
CA PHE A 200 22.32 -12.53 3.17
C PHE A 200 22.24 -13.80 4.02
N GLU A 201 22.03 -14.94 3.36
CA GLU A 201 22.45 -16.23 3.91
C GLU A 201 23.77 -16.64 3.25
N GLY A 202 24.84 -16.72 4.05
CA GLY A 202 26.00 -17.55 3.71
C GLY A 202 26.87 -17.13 2.52
N GLY A 203 26.91 -15.86 2.13
CA GLY A 203 27.98 -15.34 1.28
C GLY A 203 28.03 -15.85 -0.17
N ILE A 204 26.91 -16.27 -0.76
CA ILE A 204 26.85 -16.60 -2.19
C ILE A 204 25.60 -15.98 -2.83
N LEU A 205 25.83 -15.14 -3.86
CA LEU A 205 24.79 -14.54 -4.71
C LEU A 205 24.18 -15.59 -5.63
N PHE A 206 22.85 -15.73 -5.61
CA PHE A 206 22.10 -16.32 -6.71
C PHE A 206 21.10 -15.30 -7.29
N ARG A 207 21.00 -15.32 -8.62
CA ARG A 207 20.28 -14.38 -9.48
C ARG A 207 18.81 -14.77 -9.65
#